data_AF-A0A9X9A5H3-F1
#
_entry.id   AF-A0A9X9A5H3-F1
#
_cell.length_a   1.000
_cell.length_b   1.000
_cell.length_c   1.000
_cell.angle_alpha   90.00
_cell.angle_beta   90.00
_cell.angle_gamma   90.00
#
_symmetry.space_group_name_H-M   'P 1'
#
loop_
_entity.id
_entity.type
_entity.pdbx_description
1 polymer ?
#
loop_
_entity_poly.entity_id
_entity_poly.type
_entity_poly.pdbx_seq_one_letter_code
_entity_poly.pdbx_strand_id
1 'polypeptide(L)'
;MKSSKGSIESEISKAITHWEKDYLGRGSISVKTDILRDMIIVNLQGVLTPAEYSVCETKDGMLTIKKNRSELVESGIDDLK
;
A
#
# COMPACT_ATOMS: atom_id res chain seq x y z
N MET A 1 -29.87 -1.63 4.22
CA MET A 1 -29.25 -2.15 2.97
C MET A 1 -28.04 -2.97 3.39
N LYS A 2 -27.98 -4.28 3.07
CA LYS A 2 -26.78 -5.08 3.34
C LYS A 2 -25.76 -4.71 2.28
N SER A 3 -24.70 -4.01 2.66
CA SER A 3 -23.56 -3.71 1.79
C SER A 3 -23.09 -5.01 1.15
N SER A 4 -23.01 -5.05 -0.19
CA SER A 4 -22.47 -6.22 -0.88
C SER A 4 -20.99 -6.35 -0.53
N LYS A 5 -20.47 -7.58 -0.55
CA LYS A 5 -19.05 -7.87 -0.34
C LYS A 5 -18.15 -6.94 -1.17
N GLY A 6 -18.52 -6.71 -2.44
CA GLY A 6 -17.81 -5.81 -3.34
C GLY A 6 -17.87 -4.33 -2.95
N SER A 7 -18.95 -3.88 -2.29
CA SER A 7 -19.02 -2.50 -1.77
C SER A 7 -18.03 -2.28 -0.64
N ILE A 8 -17.89 -3.26 0.25
CA ILE A 8 -16.95 -3.20 1.39
C ILE A 8 -15.51 -3.27 0.87
N GLU A 9 -15.23 -4.18 -0.07
CA GLU A 9 -13.92 -4.27 -0.75
C GLU A 9 -13.53 -2.95 -1.44
N SER A 10 -14.50 -2.29 -2.08
CA SER A 10 -14.27 -1.00 -2.74
C SER A 10 -14.00 0.12 -1.74
N GLU A 11 -14.73 0.18 -0.63
CA GLU A 11 -14.50 1.17 0.44
C GLU A 11 -13.11 1.03 1.06
N ILE A 12 -12.69 -0.21 1.39
CA ILE A 12 -11.35 -0.47 1.93
C ILE A 12 -10.28 -0.06 0.92
N SER A 13 -10.43 -0.45 -0.34
CA SER A 13 -9.46 -0.10 -1.40
C SER A 13 -9.32 1.41 -1.55
N LYS A 14 -10.43 2.16 -1.48
CA LYS A 14 -10.42 3.63 -1.54
C LYS A 14 -9.75 4.25 -0.32
N ALA A 15 -10.06 3.77 0.88
CA ALA A 15 -9.45 4.28 2.12
C ALA A 15 -7.93 4.10 2.11
N ILE A 16 -7.44 2.92 1.71
CA ILE A 16 -6.01 2.65 1.59
C ILE A 16 -5.35 3.52 0.51
N THR A 17 -6.00 3.68 -0.65
CA THR A 17 -5.47 4.53 -1.73
C THR A 17 -5.36 5.99 -1.29
N HIS A 18 -6.35 6.49 -0.55
CA HIS A 18 -6.36 7.85 -0.04
C HIS A 18 -5.26 8.07 1.00
N TRP A 19 -5.13 7.15 1.97
CA TRP A 19 -4.06 7.19 2.95
C TRP A 19 -2.67 7.16 2.30
N GLU A 20 -2.44 6.29 1.31
CA GLU A 20 -1.15 6.29 0.59
C GLU A 20 -0.88 7.61 -0.11
N LYS A 21 -1.89 8.17 -0.79
CA LYS A 21 -1.74 9.43 -1.50
C LYS A 21 -1.44 10.60 -0.56
N ASP A 22 -2.09 10.64 0.60
CA ASP A 22 -1.96 11.72 1.56
C ASP A 22 -0.70 11.57 2.42
N TYR A 23 -0.36 10.34 2.82
CA TYR A 23 0.78 10.04 3.69
C TYR A 23 2.10 9.90 2.91
N LEU A 24 2.12 9.16 1.80
CA LEU A 24 3.33 8.92 1.01
C LEU A 24 3.51 9.94 -0.12
N GLY A 25 2.53 10.81 -0.37
CA GLY A 25 2.56 11.79 -1.46
C GLY A 25 2.54 11.17 -2.87
N ARG A 26 2.43 9.84 -2.96
CA ARG A 26 2.31 9.04 -4.20
C ARG A 26 1.27 7.96 -3.99
N GLY A 27 0.32 7.81 -4.92
CA GLY A 27 -0.61 6.68 -4.90
C GLY A 27 0.02 5.44 -5.53
N SER A 28 -0.25 4.24 -5.00
CA SER A 28 0.04 2.99 -5.70
C SER A 28 -0.64 2.96 -7.08
N ILE A 29 0.00 2.30 -8.05
CA ILE A 29 -0.51 2.18 -9.42
C ILE A 29 -1.81 1.37 -9.45
N SER A 30 -1.93 0.39 -8.57
CA SER A 30 -3.17 -0.37 -8.40
C SER A 30 -3.32 -0.88 -6.97
N VAL A 31 -4.51 -0.72 -6.40
CA VAL A 31 -4.90 -1.30 -5.11
C VAL A 31 -6.07 -2.23 -5.35
N LYS A 32 -5.93 -3.48 -4.93
CA LYS A 32 -7.01 -4.48 -4.99
C LYS A 32 -7.22 -5.08 -3.61
N THR A 33 -8.43 -4.96 -3.10
CA THR A 33 -8.83 -5.61 -1.83
C THR A 33 -9.76 -6.78 -2.12
N ASP A 34 -9.43 -7.93 -1.57
CA ASP A 34 -10.25 -9.14 -1.62
C ASP A 34 -10.56 -9.59 -0.19
N ILE A 35 -11.84 -9.73 0.14
CA ILE A 35 -12.29 -10.26 1.43
C ILE A 35 -12.49 -11.77 1.28
N LEU A 36 -11.74 -12.57 2.03
CA LEU A 36 -11.90 -14.02 2.07
C LEU A 36 -12.39 -14.43 3.46
N ARG A 37 -13.70 -14.61 3.60
CA ARG A 37 -14.38 -14.92 4.87
C ARG A 37 -14.09 -13.86 5.93
N ASP A 38 -13.18 -14.14 6.85
CA ASP A 38 -12.72 -13.33 7.97
C ASP A 38 -11.35 -12.65 7.71
N MET A 39 -10.76 -12.88 6.54
CA MET A 39 -9.50 -12.27 6.11
C MET A 39 -9.73 -11.15 5.10
N ILE A 40 -9.01 -10.03 5.27
CA ILE A 40 -8.94 -8.95 4.29
C ILE A 40 -7.54 -8.98 3.69
N ILE A 41 -7.46 -9.18 2.37
CA ILE A 41 -6.20 -9.18 1.62
C ILE A 41 -6.16 -7.92 0.79
N VAL A 42 -5.19 -7.05 1.05
CA VAL A 42 -4.95 -5.83 0.27
C VAL A 42 -3.67 -6.03 -0.54
N ASN A 43 -3.78 -6.00 -1.86
CA ASN A 43 -2.66 -6.07 -2.78
C ASN A 43 -2.34 -4.68 -3.34
N LEU A 44 -1.12 -4.22 -3.13
CA LEU A 44 -0.61 -2.94 -3.59
C LEU A 44 0.40 -3.20 -4.72
N GLN A 45 0.12 -2.68 -5.92
CA GLN A 45 1.00 -2.80 -7.07
C GLN A 45 1.58 -1.44 -7.46
N GLY A 46 2.83 -1.47 -7.93
CA GLY A 46 3.53 -0.26 -8.37
C GLY A 46 3.93 0.65 -7.22
N VAL A 47 4.20 0.06 -6.05
CA VAL A 47 4.57 0.81 -4.85
C VAL A 47 5.92 1.49 -5.05
N LEU A 48 6.86 0.87 -5.76
CA LEU A 48 8.17 1.43 -6.07
C LEU A 48 8.09 2.40 -7.27
N THR A 49 8.69 3.57 -7.11
CA THR A 49 8.89 4.56 -8.16
C THR A 49 10.03 4.15 -9.10
N PRO A 50 10.07 4.67 -10.35
CA PRO A 50 11.17 4.42 -11.26
C PRO A 50 12.56 4.76 -10.69
N ALA A 51 12.63 5.77 -9.82
CA ALA A 51 13.87 6.16 -9.13
C ALA A 51 14.26 5.15 -8.03
N GLU A 52 13.30 4.59 -7.30
CA GLU A 52 13.61 3.51 -6.34
C GLU A 52 14.06 2.24 -7.07
N TYR A 53 13.48 1.94 -8.23
CA TYR A 53 13.93 0.81 -9.07
C TYR A 53 15.36 0.97 -9.56
N SER A 54 15.78 2.17 -9.99
CA SER A 54 17.17 2.40 -10.40
C SER A 54 18.16 2.26 -9.23
N VAL A 55 17.77 2.68 -8.03
CA VAL A 55 18.59 2.48 -6.82
C VAL A 55 18.68 0.99 -6.43
N CYS A 56 17.63 0.21 -6.68
CA CYS A 56 17.60 -1.23 -6.42
C CYS A 56 18.46 -2.07 -7.37
N GLU A 57 19.06 -1.49 -8.43
CA GLU A 57 20.01 -2.20 -9.30
C GLU A 57 21.26 -2.69 -8.54
N THR A 58 21.59 -2.01 -7.43
CA THR A 58 22.67 -2.43 -6.53
C THR A 58 22.13 -3.18 -5.32
N LYS A 59 22.86 -4.18 -4.82
CA LYS A 59 22.46 -4.95 -3.62
C LYS A 59 22.28 -4.05 -2.39
N ASP A 60 23.15 -3.08 -2.20
CA ASP A 60 23.09 -2.15 -1.06
C ASP A 60 21.90 -1.20 -1.18
N GLY A 61 21.63 -0.70 -2.40
CA GLY A 61 20.45 0.12 -2.68
C GLY A 61 19.15 -0.64 -2.43
N MET A 62 19.06 -1.90 -2.85
CA MET A 62 17.90 -2.76 -2.59
C MET A 62 17.63 -2.94 -1.08
N LEU A 63 18.67 -3.22 -0.29
CA LEU A 63 18.53 -3.37 1.16
C LEU A 63 18.10 -2.05 1.83
N THR A 64 18.65 -0.93 1.37
CA THR A 64 18.34 0.40 1.88
C THR A 64 16.89 0.78 1.58
N ILE A 65 16.43 0.59 0.33
CA ILE A 65 15.04 0.86 -0.05
C ILE A 65 14.08 -0.05 0.74
N LYS A 66 14.42 -1.33 0.91
CA LYS A 66 13.61 -2.25 1.71
C LYS A 66 13.45 -1.75 3.15
N LYS A 67 14.55 -1.36 3.80
CA LYS A 67 14.53 -0.86 5.17
C LYS A 67 13.74 0.45 5.28
N ASN A 68 14.03 1.43 4.41
CA ASN A 68 13.32 2.71 4.40
C ASN A 68 11.81 2.53 4.19
N ARG A 69 11.39 1.64 3.28
CA ARG A 69 9.97 1.37 3.05
C ARG A 69 9.30 0.71 4.26
N SER A 70 9.97 -0.24 4.91
CA SER A 70 9.46 -0.85 6.14
C SER A 70 9.26 0.21 7.24
N GLU A 71 10.26 1.07 7.46
CA GLU A 71 10.18 2.14 8.46
C GLU A 71 9.08 3.17 8.14
N LEU A 72 8.94 3.57 6.86
CA LEU A 72 7.87 4.48 6.42
C LEU A 72 6.47 3.90 6.58
N VAL A 73 6.31 2.59 6.37
CA VAL A 73 5.02 1.93 6.59
C VAL A 73 4.74 1.85 8.08
N GLU A 74 5.73 1.47 8.90
CA GLU A 74 5.59 1.40 10.36
C GLU A 74 5.28 2.77 10.99
N SER A 75 5.89 3.85 10.51
CA SER A 75 5.61 5.21 11.01
C SER A 75 4.21 5.69 10.68
N GLY A 76 3.61 5.16 9.61
CA GLY A 76 2.28 5.56 9.16
C GLY A 76 1.14 4.71 9.73
N ILE A 77 1.45 3.65 10.48
CA ILE A 77 0.44 2.83 11.19
C ILE A 77 -0.33 3.67 12.20
N ASP A 78 0.30 4.68 12.81
CA ASP A 78 -0.37 5.54 13.79
C ASP A 78 -1.48 6.40 13.18
N ASP A 79 -1.38 6.74 11.88
CA ASP A 79 -2.42 7.48 11.14
C ASP A 79 -3.55 6.57 10.62
N LEU A 80 -3.39 5.25 10.75
CA LEU A 80 -4.35 4.22 10.31
C LEU A 80 -5.26 3.72 11.46
N LYS A 81 -5.17 4.33 12.66
CA LYS A 81 -5.95 4.00 13.86
C LYS A 81 -7.38 4.56 13.85
#